data_AF-A0A936LR14-F1
#
_entry.id   AF-A0A936LR14-F1
#
_cell.length_a   1.000
_cell.length_b   1.000
_cell.length_c   1.000
_cell.angle_alpha   90.00
_cell.angle_beta   90.00
_cell.angle_gamma   90.00
#
_symmetry.space_group_name_H-M   'P 1'
#
loop_
_entity.id
_entity.type
_entity.pdbx_description
1 polymer ?
#
loop_
_entity_poly.entity_id
_entity_poly.type
_entity_poly.pdbx_seq_one_letter_code
_entity_poly.pdbx_strand_id
1 'polypeptide(L)'
;MDEHNFYSINRLMEFGMGMAIAQQMVKTMNESISNMHVPGSVISGSGQGFFFAVVEGKQMGPLSEEDVARLIREKKIVNETYMWKPSLSAWMLAEHIPEVVRLAALTPPPLPPNISQP
;
A
#
# COMPACT_ATOMS: atom_id res chain seq x y z
N MET A 1 23.60 -52.41 -20.18
CA MET A 1 22.60 -51.47 -20.70
C MET A 1 21.32 -51.79 -19.94
N ASP A 2 20.82 -51.05 -18.95
CA ASP A 2 21.08 -49.67 -18.52
C ASP A 2 20.69 -49.52 -17.04
N GLU A 3 21.68 -49.23 -16.18
CA GLU A 3 21.56 -49.07 -14.72
C GLU A 3 21.11 -47.66 -14.29
N HIS A 4 20.24 -47.01 -15.07
CA HIS A 4 19.94 -45.58 -14.88
C HIS A 4 18.51 -45.26 -14.38
N ASN A 5 17.64 -46.26 -14.18
CA ASN A 5 16.23 -46.01 -13.83
C ASN A 5 15.90 -45.94 -12.33
N PHE A 6 16.81 -46.35 -11.43
CA PHE A 6 16.52 -46.39 -9.99
C PHE A 6 16.92 -45.13 -9.22
N TYR A 7 17.75 -44.26 -9.82
CA TYR A 7 18.18 -43.01 -9.17
C TYR A 7 17.16 -41.87 -9.33
N SER A 8 16.33 -41.90 -10.38
CA SER A 8 15.38 -40.81 -10.70
C SER A 8 14.13 -40.78 -9.82
N ILE A 9 13.78 -41.90 -9.18
CA ILE A 9 12.58 -42.04 -8.34
C ILE A 9 12.81 -41.42 -6.96
N ASN A 10 14.01 -41.57 -6.38
CA ASN A 10 14.37 -40.93 -5.11
C ASN A 10 14.47 -39.39 -5.24
N ARG A 11 14.86 -38.87 -6.41
CA ARG A 11 14.97 -37.42 -6.66
C ARG A 11 13.62 -36.71 -6.85
N LEU A 12 12.61 -37.43 -7.34
CA LEU A 12 11.25 -36.91 -7.49
C LEU A 12 10.54 -36.77 -6.12
N MET A 13 10.78 -37.71 -5.21
CA MET A 13 10.27 -37.61 -3.84
C MET A 13 10.95 -36.47 -3.06
N GLU A 14 12.26 -36.28 -3.24
CA GLU A 14 13.01 -35.16 -2.64
C GLU A 14 12.53 -33.79 -3.14
N PHE A 15 12.25 -33.65 -4.44
CA PHE A 15 11.65 -32.43 -5.01
C PHE A 15 10.21 -32.21 -4.53
N GLY A 16 9.41 -33.27 -4.38
CA GLY A 16 8.04 -33.21 -3.87
C GLY A 16 7.95 -32.79 -2.40
N MET A 17 8.88 -33.27 -1.56
CA MET A 17 8.99 -32.85 -0.16
C MET A 17 9.56 -31.43 -0.01
N GLY A 18 10.52 -31.04 -0.86
CA GLY A 18 11.07 -29.68 -0.89
C GLY A 18 10.02 -28.61 -1.25
N MET A 19 9.14 -28.90 -2.21
CA MET A 19 8.05 -27.99 -2.61
C MET A 19 6.96 -27.85 -1.54
N ALA A 20 6.65 -28.92 -0.80
CA ALA A 20 5.67 -28.88 0.29
C ALA A 20 6.16 -28.05 1.48
N ILE A 21 7.45 -28.17 1.84
CA ILE A 21 8.07 -27.34 2.88
C ILE A 21 8.20 -25.88 2.43
N ALA A 22 8.51 -25.63 1.14
CA ALA A 22 8.55 -24.29 0.58
C ALA A 22 7.19 -23.58 0.69
N GLN A 23 6.08 -24.28 0.41
CA GLN A 23 4.74 -23.71 0.60
C GLN A 23 4.45 -23.37 2.06
N GLN A 24 4.88 -24.22 3.00
CA GLN A 24 4.68 -23.98 4.43
C GLN A 24 5.54 -22.82 4.93
N MET A 25 6.78 -22.67 4.45
CA MET A 25 7.65 -21.52 4.77
C MET A 25 7.09 -20.20 4.20
N VAL A 26 6.57 -20.22 2.97
CA VAL A 26 5.92 -19.04 2.37
C VAL A 26 4.66 -18.65 3.15
N LYS A 27 3.87 -19.64 3.62
CA LYS A 27 2.71 -19.36 4.47
C LYS A 27 3.10 -18.74 5.81
N THR A 28 4.13 -19.29 6.47
CA THR A 28 4.64 -18.74 7.74
C THR A 28 5.29 -17.37 7.55
N MET A 29 6.02 -17.11 6.45
CA MET A 29 6.52 -15.77 6.12
C MET A 29 5.39 -14.78 5.85
N ASN A 30 4.32 -15.22 5.18
CA ASN A 30 3.17 -14.36 4.88
C ASN A 30 2.35 -14.01 6.15
N GLU A 31 2.21 -14.96 7.08
CA GLU A 31 1.58 -14.72 8.39
C GLU A 31 2.46 -13.86 9.31
N SER A 32 3.79 -14.05 9.27
CA SER A 32 4.72 -13.23 10.08
C SER A 32 4.91 -11.81 9.54
N ILE A 33 4.77 -11.56 8.23
CA ILE A 33 4.72 -10.19 7.69
C ILE A 33 3.44 -9.45 8.11
N SER A 34 2.31 -10.17 8.21
CA SER A 34 1.03 -9.57 8.62
C SER A 34 0.98 -9.27 10.12
N ASN A 35 1.79 -9.98 10.93
CA ASN A 35 1.81 -9.85 12.39
C ASN A 35 3.09 -9.21 12.95
N MET A 36 4.02 -8.74 12.10
CA MET A 36 5.20 -7.98 12.54
C MET A 36 4.78 -6.55 12.87
N HIS A 37 4.22 -6.41 14.07
CA HIS A 37 4.10 -5.15 14.78
C HIS A 37 5.51 -4.68 15.15
N VAL A 38 6.13 -3.88 14.28
CA VAL A 38 7.39 -3.17 14.56
C VAL A 38 7.17 -2.19 15.72
N PRO A 39 7.79 -2.40 16.90
CA PRO A 39 7.70 -1.48 18.01
C PRO A 39 8.58 -0.27 17.67
N GLY A 40 7.96 0.80 17.14
CA GLY A 40 8.68 2.02 16.77
C GLY A 40 8.13 2.78 15.56
N SER A 41 7.16 2.23 14.82
CA SER A 41 6.34 3.02 13.90
C SER A 41 4.89 2.72 14.21
N VAL A 42 4.25 3.66 14.90
CA VAL A 42 2.79 3.70 15.06
C VAL A 42 2.16 4.04 13.71
N ILE A 43 2.22 3.10 12.75
CA ILE A 43 1.10 2.96 11.82
C ILE A 43 -0.01 2.23 12.57
N SER A 44 -0.54 2.90 13.60
CA SER A 44 -1.89 2.64 14.06
C SER A 44 -2.73 2.61 12.80
N GLY A 45 -3.36 1.47 12.52
CA GLY A 45 -4.40 1.40 11.50
C GLY A 45 -5.38 2.53 11.78
N SER A 46 -5.26 3.63 11.04
CA SER A 46 -6.30 4.64 10.98
C SER A 46 -7.50 3.88 10.45
N GLY A 47 -8.58 3.87 11.24
CA GLY A 47 -9.83 3.28 10.82
C GLY A 47 -10.11 3.73 9.39
N GLN A 48 -10.37 2.77 8.51
CA GLN A 48 -10.57 2.97 7.08
C GLN A 48 -11.66 4.02 6.86
N GLY A 49 -11.23 5.28 6.87
CA GLY A 49 -12.07 6.44 6.75
C GLY A 49 -12.23 6.68 5.26
N PHE A 50 -13.46 6.65 4.79
CA PHE A 50 -13.73 7.05 3.42
C PHE A 50 -13.75 8.56 3.33
N PHE A 51 -13.03 9.08 2.33
CA PHE A 51 -12.99 10.49 1.99
C PHE A 51 -13.82 10.74 0.74
N PHE A 52 -14.35 11.95 0.62
CA PHE A 52 -14.93 12.46 -0.59
C PHE A 52 -14.18 13.74 -0.95
N ALA A 53 -13.85 13.94 -2.22
CA ALA A 53 -13.12 15.11 -2.69
C ALA A 53 -13.84 15.70 -3.90
N VAL A 54 -13.78 17.03 -4.05
CA VAL A 54 -14.26 17.71 -5.26
C VAL A 54 -13.08 17.91 -6.20
N VAL A 55 -13.01 17.09 -7.24
CA VAL A 55 -11.97 17.16 -8.28
C VAL A 55 -12.63 17.61 -9.57
N GLU A 56 -12.11 18.68 -10.19
CA GLU A 56 -12.67 19.25 -11.44
C GLU A 56 -14.16 19.60 -11.34
N GLY A 57 -14.61 20.07 -10.17
CA GLY A 57 -16.01 20.44 -9.93
C GLY A 57 -16.95 19.25 -9.76
N LYS A 58 -16.44 18.02 -9.73
CA LYS A 58 -17.23 16.80 -9.48
C LYS A 58 -16.83 16.18 -8.15
N GLN A 59 -17.84 15.77 -7.38
CA GLN A 59 -17.62 14.97 -6.19
C GLN A 59 -17.14 13.58 -6.59
N MET A 60 -16.01 13.16 -6.02
CA MET A 60 -15.42 11.84 -6.18
C MET A 60 -15.34 11.15 -4.83
N GLY A 61 -15.76 9.88 -4.77
CA GLY A 61 -15.65 9.03 -3.59
C GLY A 61 -16.74 7.95 -3.52
N PRO A 62 -16.68 7.07 -2.50
CA PRO A 62 -15.73 7.08 -1.38
C PRO A 62 -14.30 6.72 -1.81
N LEU A 63 -13.32 7.51 -1.35
CA LEU A 63 -11.89 7.36 -1.60
C LEU A 63 -11.21 6.81 -0.34
N SER A 64 -10.31 5.85 -0.50
CA SER A 64 -9.47 5.34 0.59
C SER A 64 -8.30 6.30 0.83
N GLU A 65 -7.61 6.17 1.98
CA GLU A 65 -6.37 6.95 2.22
C GLU A 65 -5.33 6.77 1.09
N GLU A 66 -5.21 5.55 0.55
CA GLU A 66 -4.34 5.24 -0.58
C GLU A 66 -4.75 5.96 -1.88
N ASP A 67 -6.07 6.04 -2.15
CA ASP A 67 -6.59 6.76 -3.31
C ASP A 67 -6.34 8.27 -3.17
N VAL A 68 -6.55 8.82 -1.97
CA VAL A 68 -6.25 10.22 -1.65
C VAL A 68 -4.76 10.50 -1.85
N ALA A 69 -3.86 9.68 -1.31
CA ALA A 69 -2.42 9.82 -1.51
C ALA A 69 -2.03 9.78 -3.00
N ARG A 70 -2.62 8.86 -3.77
CA ARG A 70 -2.42 8.80 -5.23
C ARG A 70 -2.87 10.09 -5.92
N LEU A 71 -4.03 10.61 -5.57
CA LEU A 71 -4.58 11.84 -6.15
C LEU A 71 -3.79 13.09 -5.73
N ILE A 72 -3.22 13.12 -4.53
CA ILE A 72 -2.28 14.17 -4.10
C ILE A 72 -1.02 14.14 -4.96
N ARG A 73 -0.45 12.94 -5.19
CA ARG A 73 0.72 12.78 -6.07
C ARG A 73 0.43 13.21 -7.51
N GLU A 74 -0.78 12.96 -8.00
CA GLU A 74 -1.27 13.41 -9.31
C GLU A 74 -1.62 14.92 -9.34
N LYS A 75 -1.47 15.65 -8.23
CA LYS A 75 -1.89 17.06 -8.06
C LYS A 75 -3.36 17.32 -8.34
N LYS A 76 -4.21 16.28 -8.25
CA LYS A 76 -5.68 16.41 -8.36
C LYS A 76 -6.32 16.84 -7.05
N ILE A 77 -5.71 16.44 -5.92
CA ILE A 77 -6.02 16.95 -4.59
C ILE A 77 -4.87 17.87 -4.19
N VAL A 78 -5.21 19.13 -3.92
CA VAL A 78 -4.32 20.17 -3.42
C VAL A 78 -4.90 20.76 -2.14
N ASN A 79 -4.18 21.65 -1.47
CA ASN A 79 -4.60 22.30 -0.23
C ASN A 79 -6.02 22.92 -0.33
N GLU A 80 -6.33 23.55 -1.46
CA GLU A 80 -7.59 24.22 -1.75
C GLU A 80 -8.72 23.27 -2.21
N THR A 81 -8.48 21.96 -2.27
CA THR A 81 -9.50 20.98 -2.65
C THR A 81 -10.51 20.79 -1.52
N TYR A 82 -11.80 20.98 -1.81
CA TYR A 82 -12.86 20.66 -0.87
C TYR A 82 -12.98 19.15 -0.66
N MET A 83 -12.93 18.73 0.59
CA MET A 83 -12.99 17.36 1.03
C MET A 83 -13.97 17.19 2.19
N TRP A 84 -14.56 16.01 2.29
CA TRP A 84 -15.46 15.63 3.37
C TRP A 84 -15.21 14.19 3.79
N LYS A 85 -15.43 13.90 5.07
CA LYS A 85 -15.43 12.54 5.62
C LYS A 85 -16.54 12.42 6.66
N PRO A 86 -17.03 11.22 6.98
CA PRO A 86 -18.13 11.02 7.93
C PRO A 86 -17.92 11.61 9.33
N SER A 87 -16.66 11.82 9.75
CA SER A 87 -16.35 12.47 11.03
C SER A 87 -16.39 14.00 10.99
N LEU A 88 -16.66 14.61 9.83
CA LEU A 88 -16.81 16.06 9.67
C LEU A 88 -18.28 16.46 9.50
N SER A 89 -18.67 17.56 10.12
CA SER A 89 -20.03 18.11 10.00
C SER A 89 -20.30 18.79 8.66
N ALA A 90 -19.25 19.27 7.97
CA ALA A 90 -19.34 19.98 6.70
C ALA A 90 -18.09 19.75 5.84
N TRP A 91 -18.19 20.07 4.55
CA TRP A 91 -17.05 20.08 3.64
C TRP A 91 -16.00 21.09 4.11
N MET A 92 -14.74 20.71 4.06
CA MET A 92 -13.60 21.56 4.42
C MET A 92 -12.49 21.43 3.40
N LEU A 93 -11.60 22.43 3.34
CA LEU A 93 -10.40 22.33 2.50
C LEU A 93 -9.48 21.22 2.99
N ALA A 94 -8.78 20.57 2.07
CA ALA A 94 -7.83 19.50 2.33
C ALA A 94 -6.78 19.90 3.38
N GLU A 95 -6.33 21.15 3.37
CA GLU A 95 -5.37 21.69 4.36
C GLU A 95 -5.90 21.74 5.80
N HIS A 96 -7.23 21.79 5.98
CA HIS A 96 -7.86 21.80 7.30
C HIS A 96 -8.17 20.39 7.82
N ILE A 97 -7.91 19.34 7.03
CA ILE A 97 -8.11 17.95 7.43
C ILE A 97 -6.74 17.36 7.81
N PRO A 98 -6.46 17.13 9.10
CA PRO A 98 -5.14 16.70 9.56
C PRO A 98 -4.65 15.39 8.92
N GLU A 99 -5.58 14.47 8.64
CA GLU A 99 -5.26 13.21 7.94
C GLU A 99 -4.78 13.46 6.51
N VAL A 100 -5.42 14.38 5.78
CA VAL A 100 -5.02 14.70 4.40
C VAL A 100 -3.68 15.44 4.40
N VAL A 101 -3.46 16.35 5.35
CA VAL A 101 -2.16 17.01 5.54
C VAL A 101 -1.07 15.99 5.84
N ARG A 102 -1.34 15.00 6.70
CA ARG A 102 -0.41 13.89 6.97
C ARG A 102 -0.13 13.09 5.70
N LEU A 103 -1.15 12.72 4.93
CA LEU A 103 -0.99 11.99 3.67
C LEU A 103 -0.17 12.78 2.66
N ALA A 104 -0.40 14.09 2.54
CA ALA A 104 0.39 14.97 1.67
C ALA A 104 1.86 15.05 2.11
N ALA A 105 2.13 15.14 3.41
CA ALA A 105 3.49 15.15 3.94
C ALA A 105 4.23 13.82 3.73
N LEU A 106 3.50 12.70 3.74
CA LEU A 106 4.03 11.36 3.45
C LEU A 106 4.19 11.06 1.96
N THR A 107 3.64 11.92 1.09
CA THR A 107 3.73 11.78 -0.36
C THR A 107 4.82 12.74 -0.86
N PRO A 108 6.10 12.31 -0.97
CA PRO A 108 7.17 13.20 -1.37
C PRO A 108 6.86 13.81 -2.75
N PRO A 109 7.11 15.13 -2.93
CA PRO A 109 6.88 15.77 -4.21
C PRO A 109 7.75 15.09 -5.29
N PRO A 110 7.25 14.95 -6.53
CA PRO A 110 8.03 14.38 -7.61
C PRO A 110 9.30 15.20 -7.83
N LEU A 111 10.43 14.51 -8.02
CA LEU A 111 11.71 15.13 -8.31
C LEU A 111 11.57 16.07 -9.52
N PRO A 112 12.04 17.33 -9.44
CA PRO A 112 12.00 18.21 -10.59
C PRO A 112 12.75 17.57 -11.77
N PRO A 113 12.23 17.66 -13.01
CA PRO A 113 12.82 16.98 -14.18
C PRO A 113 14.21 17.51 -14.57
N ASN A 114 14.71 18.55 -13.92
CA ASN A 114 16.00 19.20 -14.21
C ASN A 114 17.10 18.88 -13.19
N ILE A 115 16.99 17.78 -12.44
CA ILE A 115 18.16 17.21 -11.74
C ILE A 115 18.88 16.28 -12.74
N SER A 116 19.21 16.81 -13.92
CA SER A 116 20.20 16.16 -14.77
C SER A 116 21.54 16.26 -14.05
N GLN A 117 22.04 15.08 -13.68
CA GLN A 117 23.31 14.86 -13.00
C GLN A 117 24.45 15.56 -13.76
N PRO A 118 25.45 16.13 -13.06
CA PRO A 118 26.61 16.76 -13.69
C PRO A 118 27.43 15.80 -14.54
#